data_AF-A0A349E4S9-F1
#
_entry.id   AF-A0A349E4S9-F1
#
_cell.length_a   1.000
_cell.length_b   1.000
_cell.length_c   1.000
_cell.angle_alpha   90.00
_cell.angle_beta   90.00
_cell.angle_gamma   90.00
#
_symmetry.space_group_name_H-M   'P 1'
#
loop_
_entity.id
_entity.type
_entity.pdbx_description
1 polymer ?
#
loop_
_entity_poly.entity_id
_entity_poly.type
_entity_poly.pdbx_seq_one_letter_code
_entity_poly.pdbx_strand_id
1 'polypeptide(L)'
;MKTQLYWSLLALTLLGACVSSKKYKALETKYQSLEDSTNTQIRVLEANNTILQKEIDTLRFQRARLEQKNATLNLTNEKSVAMINKLMKDYTSLEKEHITLLKNSAQEATVKKQLLVENQQKLSTSSKLLRKYRQQIFKLQNQVSSQEDALEKQYTKPNTNEDNPLDLRSRIVAKIPPQDRKYLDIEVDKGKVYIEIVDSVLFENDQKLTPKGEALLANLRKILKEYNLQVNGSEGQAENGSQSRKMNEVNRVLKTSRMKHLKDEQPISTISVPKNQATPLSLKNRKTMNKNPNSKTLIVVSEQDK
;
A
#
# COMPACT_ATOMS: atom_id res chain seq x y z
N MET A 1 12.39 -107.87 -127.09
CA MET A 1 12.22 -106.45 -127.46
C MET A 1 11.09 -105.70 -126.72
N LYS A 2 10.35 -106.30 -125.76
CA LYS A 2 9.24 -105.60 -125.07
C LYS A 2 9.60 -105.01 -123.69
N THR A 3 10.67 -105.45 -123.04
CA THR A 3 11.05 -105.00 -121.67
C THR A 3 11.95 -103.77 -121.64
N GLN A 4 12.68 -103.46 -122.73
CA GLN A 4 13.48 -102.23 -122.82
C GLN A 4 12.63 -100.98 -123.15
N LEU A 5 11.44 -101.17 -123.73
CA LEU A 5 10.53 -100.06 -124.04
C LEU A 5 9.81 -99.54 -122.78
N TYR A 6 9.55 -100.41 -121.79
CA TYR A 6 8.92 -100.04 -120.52
C TYR A 6 9.85 -99.23 -119.59
N TRP A 7 11.14 -99.53 -119.57
CA TRP A 7 12.12 -98.75 -118.80
C TRP A 7 12.29 -97.33 -119.35
N SER A 8 12.21 -97.17 -120.67
CA SER A 8 12.30 -95.86 -121.31
C SER A 8 11.04 -95.00 -121.11
N LEU A 9 9.87 -95.63 -120.92
CA LEU A 9 8.60 -94.92 -120.67
C LEU A 9 8.45 -94.48 -119.20
N LEU A 10 9.01 -95.23 -118.25
CA LEU A 10 9.00 -94.89 -116.82
C LEU A 10 9.97 -93.75 -116.49
N ALA A 11 11.09 -93.62 -117.21
CA ALA A 11 12.04 -92.53 -117.03
C ALA A 11 11.51 -91.17 -117.51
N LEU A 12 10.56 -91.16 -118.45
CA LEU A 12 10.04 -89.93 -119.05
C LEU A 12 8.95 -89.25 -118.22
N THR A 13 8.29 -89.97 -117.30
CA THR A 13 7.20 -89.44 -116.45
C THR A 13 7.68 -88.85 -115.13
N LEU A 14 8.91 -89.14 -114.67
CA LEU A 14 9.49 -88.53 -113.46
C LEU A 14 10.14 -87.15 -113.69
N LEU A 15 10.34 -86.74 -114.95
CA LEU A 15 10.97 -85.44 -115.28
C LEU A 15 9.96 -84.28 -115.35
N GLY A 16 8.65 -84.57 -115.27
CA GLY A 16 7.57 -83.57 -115.32
C GLY A 16 7.19 -82.92 -113.99
N ALA A 17 7.73 -83.40 -112.86
CA ALA A 17 7.45 -82.87 -111.52
C ALA A 17 8.47 -81.80 -111.05
N CYS A 18 9.40 -81.39 -111.93
CA CYS A 18 10.41 -80.39 -111.59
C CYS A 18 9.85 -78.98 -111.84
N VAL A 19 9.23 -78.38 -110.82
CA VAL A 19 9.04 -76.92 -110.78
C VAL A 19 10.41 -76.29 -111.08
N SER A 20 10.50 -75.46 -112.12
CA SER A 20 11.79 -74.92 -112.56
C SER A 20 12.50 -74.28 -111.36
N SER A 21 13.75 -74.70 -111.08
CA SER A 21 14.58 -74.17 -109.98
C SER A 21 14.57 -72.65 -109.90
N LYS A 22 14.42 -71.96 -111.04
CA LYS A 22 14.28 -70.49 -111.13
C LYS A 22 13.06 -69.93 -110.41
N LYS A 23 11.87 -70.55 -110.52
CA LYS A 23 10.65 -70.10 -109.83
C LYS A 23 10.73 -70.32 -108.33
N TYR A 24 11.31 -71.45 -107.91
CA TYR A 24 11.55 -71.72 -106.49
C TYR A 24 12.56 -70.72 -105.90
N LYS A 25 13.71 -70.52 -106.57
CA LYS A 25 14.70 -69.50 -106.17
C LYS A 25 14.11 -68.09 -106.13
N ALA A 26 13.31 -67.71 -107.13
CA ALA A 26 12.65 -66.39 -107.15
C ALA A 26 11.63 -66.23 -106.00
N LEU A 27 10.93 -67.31 -105.64
CA LEU A 27 10.00 -67.30 -104.51
C LEU A 27 10.75 -67.25 -103.17
N GLU A 28 11.82 -68.03 -103.03
CA GLU A 28 12.71 -68.03 -101.87
C GLU A 28 13.33 -66.65 -101.64
N THR A 29 13.85 -66.00 -102.69
CA THR A 29 14.36 -64.61 -102.58
C THR A 29 13.27 -63.63 -102.15
N LYS A 30 12.02 -63.81 -102.59
CA LYS A 30 10.90 -62.95 -102.16
C LYS A 30 10.57 -63.16 -100.68
N TYR A 31 10.52 -64.41 -100.23
CA TYR A 31 10.32 -64.73 -98.82
C TYR A 31 11.45 -64.16 -97.96
N GLN A 32 12.71 -64.36 -98.35
CA GLN A 32 13.86 -63.78 -97.65
C GLN A 32 13.79 -62.25 -97.61
N SER A 33 13.50 -61.59 -98.74
CA SER A 33 13.37 -60.14 -98.77
C SER A 33 12.23 -59.60 -97.91
N LEU A 34 11.11 -60.34 -97.84
CA LEU A 34 9.98 -59.98 -97.00
C LEU A 34 10.32 -60.20 -95.53
N GLU A 35 10.95 -61.32 -95.19
CA GLU A 35 11.43 -61.64 -93.84
C GLU A 35 12.43 -60.58 -93.36
N ASP A 36 13.41 -60.21 -94.18
CA ASP A 36 14.36 -59.13 -93.90
C ASP A 36 13.65 -57.78 -93.71
N SER A 37 12.69 -57.44 -94.57
CA SER A 37 11.89 -56.21 -94.43
C SER A 37 11.04 -56.21 -93.16
N THR A 38 10.48 -57.34 -92.76
CA THR A 38 9.70 -57.44 -91.51
C THR A 38 10.61 -57.36 -90.28
N ASN A 39 11.75 -58.05 -90.29
CA ASN A 39 12.74 -58.02 -89.22
C ASN A 39 13.32 -56.62 -89.03
N THR A 40 13.58 -55.90 -90.11
CA THR A 40 14.04 -54.49 -90.04
C THR A 40 12.97 -53.57 -89.46
N GLN A 41 11.71 -53.72 -89.85
CA GLN A 41 10.60 -52.95 -89.27
C GLN A 41 10.42 -53.25 -87.78
N ILE A 42 10.47 -54.53 -87.37
CA ILE A 42 10.40 -54.93 -85.96
C ILE A 42 11.52 -54.27 -85.16
N ARG A 43 12.76 -54.31 -85.65
CA ARG A 43 13.90 -53.65 -84.99
C ARG A 43 13.71 -52.14 -84.84
N VAL A 44 13.18 -51.48 -85.87
CA VAL A 44 12.90 -50.02 -85.80
C VAL A 44 11.79 -49.73 -84.80
N LEU A 45 10.72 -50.53 -84.78
CA LEU A 45 9.62 -50.41 -83.81
C LEU A 45 10.10 -50.64 -82.38
N GLU A 46 10.95 -51.64 -82.15
CA GLU A 46 11.58 -51.90 -80.85
C GLU A 46 12.46 -50.72 -80.42
N ALA A 47 13.33 -50.22 -81.32
CA ALA A 47 14.16 -49.06 -81.03
C ALA A 47 13.31 -47.84 -80.67
N ASN A 48 12.26 -47.54 -81.44
CA ASN A 48 11.35 -46.43 -81.15
C ASN A 48 10.62 -46.62 -79.82
N ASN A 49 10.12 -47.82 -79.51
CA ASN A 49 9.52 -48.11 -78.22
C ASN A 49 10.49 -47.87 -77.06
N THR A 50 11.76 -48.25 -77.20
CA THR A 50 12.77 -47.98 -76.16
C THR A 50 13.05 -46.50 -75.98
N ILE A 51 13.04 -45.72 -77.07
CA ILE A 51 13.22 -44.25 -77.01
C ILE A 51 12.01 -43.59 -76.34
N LEU A 52 10.79 -43.96 -76.75
CA LEU A 52 9.56 -43.45 -76.16
C LEU A 52 9.46 -43.81 -74.67
N GLN A 53 9.89 -45.02 -74.29
CA GLN A 53 9.92 -45.43 -72.89
C GLN A 53 10.89 -44.55 -72.07
N LYS A 54 12.08 -44.28 -72.61
CA LYS A 54 13.04 -43.35 -71.97
C LYS A 54 12.47 -41.95 -71.85
N GLU A 55 11.79 -41.44 -72.88
CA GLU A 55 11.16 -40.12 -72.83
C GLU A 55 10.06 -40.06 -71.77
N ILE A 56 9.20 -41.08 -71.70
CA ILE A 56 8.18 -41.21 -70.64
C ILE A 56 8.83 -41.17 -69.25
N ASP A 57 9.90 -41.91 -69.04
CA ASP A 57 10.58 -41.95 -67.75
C ASP A 57 11.25 -40.60 -67.40
N THR A 58 11.82 -39.91 -68.39
CA THR A 58 12.37 -38.55 -68.19
C THR A 58 11.28 -37.53 -67.84
N LEU A 59 10.14 -37.57 -68.54
CA LEU A 59 9.00 -36.69 -68.28
C LEU A 59 8.39 -36.96 -66.90
N ARG A 60 8.29 -38.23 -66.50
CA ARG A 60 7.86 -38.62 -65.15
C ARG A 60 8.80 -38.06 -64.07
N PHE A 61 10.11 -38.17 -64.27
CA PHE A 61 11.10 -37.61 -63.36
C PHE A 61 11.00 -36.08 -63.26
N GLN A 62 10.87 -35.39 -64.39
CA GLN A 62 10.70 -33.93 -64.41
C GLN A 62 9.42 -33.50 -63.70
N ARG A 63 8.30 -34.21 -63.93
CA ARG A 63 7.04 -33.95 -63.26
C ARG A 63 7.15 -34.12 -61.75
N ALA A 64 7.75 -35.21 -61.28
CA ALA A 64 7.97 -35.43 -59.84
C ALA A 64 8.83 -34.30 -59.22
N ARG A 65 9.88 -33.86 -59.93
CA ARG A 65 10.73 -32.74 -59.48
C ARG A 65 9.97 -31.42 -59.44
N LEU A 66 9.12 -31.14 -60.42
CA LEU A 66 8.28 -29.94 -60.45
C LEU A 66 7.24 -29.96 -59.33
N GLU A 67 6.59 -31.09 -59.09
CA GLU A 67 5.62 -31.26 -58.00
C GLU A 67 6.30 -31.04 -56.64
N GLN A 68 7.49 -31.60 -56.42
CA GLN A 68 8.27 -31.34 -55.21
C GLN A 68 8.62 -29.86 -55.06
N LYS A 69 9.09 -29.22 -56.13
CA LYS A 69 9.44 -27.79 -56.10
C LYS A 69 8.21 -26.93 -55.80
N ASN A 70 7.06 -27.25 -56.39
CA ASN A 70 5.81 -26.56 -56.14
C ASN A 70 5.35 -26.72 -54.68
N ALA A 71 5.45 -27.92 -54.11
CA ALA A 71 5.16 -28.15 -52.69
C ALA A 71 6.07 -27.31 -51.77
N THR A 72 7.37 -27.22 -52.07
CA THR A 72 8.30 -26.38 -51.29
C THR A 72 7.99 -24.88 -51.42
N LEU A 73 7.59 -24.44 -52.62
CA LEU A 73 7.20 -23.05 -52.89
C LEU A 73 5.91 -22.69 -52.14
N ASN A 74 4.93 -23.57 -52.15
CA ASN A 74 3.69 -23.36 -51.40
C ASN A 74 3.96 -23.27 -49.90
N LEU A 75 4.77 -24.17 -49.35
CA LEU A 75 5.14 -24.13 -47.93
C LEU A 75 5.88 -22.85 -47.54
N THR A 76 6.79 -22.38 -48.39
CA THR A 76 7.53 -21.13 -48.14
C THR A 76 6.62 -19.91 -48.26
N ASN A 77 5.71 -19.91 -49.22
CA ASN A 77 4.69 -18.87 -49.37
C ASN A 77 3.76 -18.82 -48.14
N GLU A 78 3.26 -19.96 -47.66
CA GLU A 78 2.44 -20.04 -46.44
C GLU A 78 3.17 -19.49 -45.21
N LYS A 79 4.45 -19.85 -45.05
CA LYS A 79 5.30 -19.30 -43.97
C LYS A 79 5.47 -17.79 -44.09
N SER A 80 5.68 -17.28 -45.29
CA SER A 80 5.80 -15.84 -45.55
C SER A 80 4.51 -15.10 -45.21
N VAL A 81 3.36 -15.60 -45.66
CA VAL A 81 2.05 -15.02 -45.35
C VAL A 81 1.78 -15.04 -43.84
N ALA A 82 2.09 -16.14 -43.15
CA ALA A 82 1.95 -16.21 -41.70
C ALA A 82 2.83 -15.19 -40.97
N MET A 83 4.07 -14.98 -41.44
CA MET A 83 4.98 -13.98 -40.89
C MET A 83 4.48 -12.55 -41.13
N ILE A 84 3.96 -12.25 -42.32
CA ILE A 84 3.37 -10.95 -42.64
C ILE A 84 2.16 -10.69 -41.74
N ASN A 85 1.26 -11.65 -41.60
CA ASN A 85 0.09 -11.52 -40.73
C ASN A 85 0.48 -11.30 -39.26
N LYS A 86 1.50 -12.02 -38.78
CA LYS A 86 2.05 -11.81 -37.43
C LYS A 86 2.61 -10.41 -37.27
N LEU A 87 3.42 -9.95 -38.23
CA LEU A 87 4.01 -8.62 -38.18
C LEU A 87 2.94 -7.52 -38.19
N MET A 88 1.90 -7.66 -39.02
CA MET A 88 0.75 -6.75 -39.02
C MET A 88 0.03 -6.73 -37.68
N LYS A 89 -0.20 -7.89 -37.06
CA LYS A 89 -0.79 -7.97 -35.72
C LYS A 89 0.07 -7.25 -34.69
N ASP A 90 1.39 -7.46 -34.72
CA ASP A 90 2.32 -6.83 -33.79
C ASP A 90 2.33 -5.30 -33.97
N TYR A 91 2.30 -4.80 -35.21
CA TYR A 91 2.18 -3.37 -35.51
C TYR A 91 0.87 -2.77 -34.97
N THR A 92 -0.29 -3.41 -35.21
CA THR A 92 -1.57 -2.89 -34.71
C THR A 92 -1.64 -2.88 -33.18
N SER A 93 -1.03 -3.88 -32.52
CA SER A 93 -0.92 -3.90 -31.05
C SER A 93 -0.04 -2.77 -30.54
N LEU A 94 1.13 -2.55 -31.17
CA LEU A 94 2.06 -1.50 -30.81
C LEU A 94 1.45 -0.10 -31.00
N GLU A 95 0.72 0.11 -32.09
CA GLU A 95 0.01 1.37 -32.34
C GLU A 95 -1.04 1.64 -31.25
N LYS A 96 -1.81 0.63 -30.86
CA LYS A 96 -2.80 0.74 -29.79
C LYS A 96 -2.15 1.06 -28.43
N GLU A 97 -1.03 0.41 -28.12
CA GLU A 97 -0.25 0.68 -26.90
C GLU A 97 0.28 2.11 -26.90
N HIS A 98 0.84 2.57 -28.03
CA HIS A 98 1.35 3.93 -28.18
C HIS A 98 0.25 4.98 -27.98
N ILE A 99 -0.93 4.80 -28.60
CA ILE A 99 -2.09 5.68 -28.39
C ILE A 99 -2.51 5.71 -26.92
N THR A 100 -2.52 4.55 -26.26
CA THR A 100 -2.89 4.42 -24.84
C THR A 100 -1.87 5.13 -23.94
N LEU A 101 -0.58 4.98 -24.21
CA LEU A 101 0.49 5.66 -23.48
C LEU A 101 0.41 7.17 -23.62
N LEU A 102 0.18 7.68 -24.83
CA LEU A 102 -0.01 9.12 -25.05
C LEU A 102 -1.21 9.67 -24.29
N LYS A 103 -2.34 8.96 -24.29
CA LYS A 103 -3.54 9.34 -23.54
C LYS A 103 -3.27 9.36 -22.03
N ASN A 104 -2.65 8.30 -21.50
CA ASN A 104 -2.34 8.20 -20.08
C ASN A 104 -1.35 9.28 -19.66
N SER A 105 -0.30 9.53 -20.45
CA SER A 105 0.67 10.59 -20.20
C SER A 105 0.02 11.98 -20.17
N ALA A 106 -0.85 12.27 -21.15
CA ALA A 106 -1.60 13.52 -21.19
C ALA A 106 -2.50 13.67 -19.95
N GLN A 107 -3.18 12.60 -19.54
CA GLN A 107 -4.03 12.59 -18.34
C GLN A 107 -3.21 12.76 -17.05
N GLU A 108 -2.04 12.13 -16.93
CA GLU A 108 -1.16 12.36 -15.79
C GLU A 108 -0.66 13.81 -15.72
N ALA A 109 -0.32 14.40 -16.87
CA ALA A 109 0.12 15.79 -16.93
C ALA A 109 -0.99 16.75 -16.48
N THR A 110 -2.24 16.50 -16.85
CA THR A 110 -3.38 17.34 -16.40
C THR A 110 -3.63 17.19 -14.91
N VAL A 111 -3.61 15.96 -14.37
CA VAL A 111 -3.77 15.71 -12.93
C VAL A 111 -2.64 16.36 -12.13
N LYS A 112 -1.37 16.22 -12.56
CA LYS A 112 -0.23 16.88 -11.92
C LYS A 112 -0.36 18.39 -11.94
N LYS A 113 -0.81 18.97 -13.06
CA LYS A 113 -1.07 20.41 -13.17
C LYS A 113 -2.16 20.87 -12.20
N GLN A 114 -3.26 20.12 -12.07
CA GLN A 114 -4.32 20.44 -11.11
C GLN A 114 -3.82 20.38 -9.66
N LEU A 115 -3.06 19.34 -9.31
CA LEU A 115 -2.48 19.19 -7.97
C LEU A 115 -1.50 20.31 -7.63
N LEU A 116 -0.70 20.77 -8.60
CA LEU A 116 0.18 21.92 -8.42
C LEU A 116 -0.60 23.19 -8.12
N VAL A 117 -1.69 23.45 -8.85
CA VAL A 117 -2.57 24.61 -8.60
C VAL A 117 -3.20 24.51 -7.21
N GLU A 118 -3.71 23.33 -6.83
CA GLU A 118 -4.31 23.11 -5.51
C GLU A 118 -3.29 23.32 -4.38
N ASN A 119 -2.08 22.77 -4.51
CA ASN A 119 -1.01 22.94 -3.53
C ASN A 119 -0.57 24.41 -3.42
N GLN A 120 -0.47 25.12 -4.55
CA GLN A 120 -0.16 26.55 -4.55
C GLN A 120 -1.26 27.36 -3.83
N GLN A 121 -2.53 26.99 -4.02
CA GLN A 121 -3.64 27.61 -3.31
C GLN A 121 -3.60 27.34 -1.80
N LYS A 122 -3.36 26.09 -1.39
CA LYS A 122 -3.19 25.70 0.03
C LYS A 122 -2.02 26.45 0.68
N LEU A 123 -0.91 26.61 -0.04
CA LEU A 123 0.24 27.35 0.45
C LEU A 123 -0.09 28.84 0.64
N SER A 124 -0.82 29.43 -0.32
CA SER A 124 -1.28 30.82 -0.23
C SER A 124 -2.25 31.04 0.93
N THR A 125 -3.22 30.15 1.14
CA THR A 125 -4.16 30.25 2.27
C THR A 125 -3.46 30.08 3.61
N SER A 126 -2.56 29.10 3.74
CA SER A 126 -1.75 28.88 4.94
C SER A 126 -0.87 30.10 5.25
N SER A 127 -0.19 30.65 4.24
CA SER A 127 0.61 31.88 4.39
C SER A 127 -0.23 33.07 4.89
N LYS A 128 -1.43 33.25 4.35
CA LYS A 128 -2.38 34.29 4.82
C LYS A 128 -2.82 34.06 6.27
N LEU A 129 -3.10 32.82 6.66
CA LEU A 129 -3.46 32.47 8.04
C LEU A 129 -2.31 32.71 9.02
N LEU A 130 -1.09 32.28 8.67
CA LEU A 130 0.12 32.53 9.47
C LEU A 130 0.34 34.03 9.68
N ARG A 131 0.12 34.85 8.65
CA ARG A 131 0.20 36.31 8.77
C ARG A 131 -0.83 36.87 9.75
N LYS A 132 -2.07 36.37 9.73
CA LYS A 132 -3.12 36.75 10.69
C LYS A 132 -2.77 36.34 12.11
N TYR A 133 -2.30 35.11 12.34
CA TYR A 133 -1.89 34.65 13.66
C TYR A 133 -0.71 35.46 14.20
N ARG A 134 0.30 35.76 13.36
CA ARG A 134 1.42 36.61 13.75
C ARG A 134 0.96 38.01 14.19
N GLN A 135 -0.01 38.60 13.48
CA GLN A 135 -0.61 39.88 13.88
C GLN A 135 -1.36 39.78 15.21
N GLN A 136 -2.10 38.69 15.45
CA GLN A 136 -2.80 38.48 16.73
C GLN A 136 -1.82 38.28 17.89
N ILE A 137 -0.78 37.49 17.71
CA ILE A 137 0.28 37.29 18.72
C ILE A 137 0.92 38.63 19.06
N PHE A 138 1.27 39.45 18.06
CA PHE A 138 1.84 40.77 18.31
C PHE A 138 0.90 41.68 19.11
N LYS A 139 -0.41 41.67 18.80
CA LYS A 139 -1.41 42.43 19.58
C LYS A 139 -1.51 41.94 21.03
N LEU A 140 -1.61 40.62 21.23
CA LEU A 140 -1.67 40.02 22.56
C LEU A 140 -0.40 40.31 23.37
N GLN A 141 0.76 40.25 22.72
CA GLN A 141 2.04 40.55 23.37
C GLN A 141 2.13 42.02 23.80
N ASN A 142 1.67 42.95 22.96
CA ASN A 142 1.57 44.36 23.35
C ASN A 142 0.56 44.59 24.49
N GLN A 143 -0.57 43.87 24.49
CA GLN A 143 -1.56 43.94 25.56
C GLN A 143 -0.99 43.43 26.88
N VAL A 144 -0.31 42.28 26.88
CA VAL A 144 0.36 41.72 28.06
C VAL A 144 1.41 42.70 28.59
N SER A 145 2.29 43.22 27.73
CA SER A 145 3.29 44.22 28.14
C SER A 145 2.64 45.48 28.72
N SER A 146 1.57 46.00 28.13
CA SER A 146 0.85 47.16 28.69
C SER A 146 0.17 46.86 30.04
N GLN A 147 -0.28 45.61 30.24
CA GLN A 147 -0.84 45.17 31.52
C GLN A 147 0.25 45.00 32.57
N GLU A 148 1.40 44.46 32.20
CA GLU A 148 2.58 44.36 33.06
C GLU A 148 3.02 45.75 33.52
N ASP A 149 3.16 46.72 32.60
CA ASP A 149 3.50 48.12 32.93
C ASP A 149 2.44 48.78 33.85
N ALA A 150 1.16 48.46 33.64
CA ALA A 150 0.06 48.98 34.46
C ALA A 150 0.05 48.37 35.87
N LEU A 151 0.31 47.06 35.98
CA LEU A 151 0.47 46.36 37.25
C LEU A 151 1.69 46.88 37.99
N GLU A 152 2.83 47.07 37.32
CA GLU A 152 4.04 47.64 37.91
C GLU A 152 3.75 49.02 38.54
N LYS A 153 2.99 49.88 37.86
CA LYS A 153 2.53 51.18 38.39
C LYS A 153 1.54 51.07 39.55
N GLN A 154 0.75 50.01 39.61
CA GLN A 154 -0.21 49.76 40.69
C GLN A 154 0.48 49.19 41.94
N TYR A 155 1.51 48.35 41.77
CA TYR A 155 2.34 47.80 42.85
C TYR A 155 3.46 48.71 43.33
N THR A 156 3.81 49.78 42.58
CA THR A 156 4.70 50.86 43.03
C THR A 156 4.00 51.96 43.83
N LYS A 157 2.71 51.81 44.17
CA LYS A 157 2.16 52.51 45.33
C LYS A 157 2.64 51.77 46.59
N PRO A 158 3.32 52.45 47.53
CA PRO A 158 3.73 51.81 48.78
C PRO A 158 2.49 51.45 49.58
N ASN A 159 2.00 50.22 49.43
CA ASN A 159 1.07 49.62 50.36
C ASN A 159 1.86 49.27 51.62
N THR A 160 1.92 50.23 52.54
CA THR A 160 2.10 49.90 53.95
C THR A 160 0.95 49.00 54.37
N ASN A 161 1.32 47.80 54.85
CA ASN A 161 0.56 46.86 55.69
C ASN A 161 0.20 45.50 55.04
N GLU A 162 0.98 44.50 55.47
CA GLU A 162 0.65 43.08 55.77
C GLU A 162 0.52 41.96 54.72
N ASP A 163 0.31 42.17 53.42
CA ASP A 163 0.12 41.03 52.47
C ASP A 163 1.31 40.77 51.52
N ASN A 164 2.44 40.26 52.04
CA ASN A 164 3.55 39.79 51.19
C ASN A 164 3.52 38.25 51.01
N PRO A 165 3.26 37.70 49.80
CA PRO A 165 3.12 36.26 49.58
C PRO A 165 4.40 35.45 49.88
N LEU A 166 5.57 36.10 49.82
CA LEU A 166 6.85 35.48 50.21
C LEU A 166 6.93 35.18 51.71
N ASP A 167 6.28 36.01 52.53
CA ASP A 167 6.27 35.87 53.99
C ASP A 167 5.33 34.73 54.42
N LEU A 168 4.14 34.63 53.80
CA LEU A 168 3.19 33.54 54.08
C LEU A 168 3.79 32.15 53.78
N ARG A 169 4.45 31.97 52.63
CA ARG A 169 5.15 30.72 52.30
C ARG A 169 6.20 30.38 53.37
N SER A 170 7.00 31.37 53.76
CA SER A 170 8.08 31.18 54.73
C SER A 170 7.56 30.80 56.11
N ARG A 171 6.46 31.42 56.56
CA ARG A 171 5.78 31.13 57.83
C ARG A 171 5.15 29.74 57.86
N ILE A 172 4.52 29.30 56.77
CA ILE A 172 3.95 27.95 56.67
C ILE A 172 5.05 26.89 56.67
N VAL A 173 6.10 27.08 55.85
CA VAL A 173 7.25 26.14 55.79
C VAL A 173 7.96 26.04 57.14
N ALA A 174 8.10 27.14 57.89
CA ALA A 174 8.75 27.15 59.20
C ALA A 174 8.05 26.22 60.21
N LYS A 175 6.73 26.11 60.17
CA LYS A 175 5.92 25.32 61.10
C LYS A 175 5.83 23.83 60.74
N ILE A 176 6.22 23.46 59.53
CA ILE A 176 6.24 22.07 59.08
C ILE A 176 7.44 21.34 59.69
N PRO A 177 7.23 20.16 60.31
CA PRO A 177 8.32 19.36 60.87
C PRO A 177 9.42 19.11 59.83
N PRO A 178 10.71 19.26 60.17
CA PRO A 178 11.82 19.09 59.22
C PRO A 178 11.81 17.74 58.50
N GLN A 179 11.29 16.71 59.16
CA GLN A 179 11.18 15.34 58.65
C GLN A 179 10.15 15.22 57.51
N ASP A 180 9.16 16.10 57.48
CA ASP A 180 8.05 16.08 56.52
C ASP A 180 8.33 16.95 55.28
N ARG A 181 9.26 17.90 55.37
CA ARG A 181 9.62 18.82 54.27
C ARG A 181 10.16 18.12 53.02
N LYS A 182 10.71 16.91 53.17
CA LYS A 182 11.20 16.12 52.02
C LYS A 182 10.06 15.62 51.13
N TYR A 183 8.84 15.54 51.66
CA TYR A 183 7.69 14.94 50.99
C TYR A 183 6.65 15.96 50.55
N LEU A 184 6.94 17.26 50.75
CA LEU A 184 6.04 18.38 50.57
C LEU A 184 6.71 19.49 49.77
N ASP A 185 6.01 20.06 48.80
CA ASP A 185 6.37 21.34 48.19
C ASP A 185 5.23 22.35 48.37
N ILE A 186 5.59 23.63 48.54
CA ILE A 186 4.63 24.72 48.76
C ILE A 186 4.96 25.89 47.84
N GLU A 187 3.98 26.25 47.03
CA GLU A 187 4.01 27.41 46.16
C GLU A 187 2.85 28.35 46.49
N VAL A 188 3.11 29.65 46.48
CA VAL A 188 2.10 30.68 46.71
C VAL A 188 2.01 31.52 45.46
N ASP A 189 0.89 31.40 44.73
CA ASP A 189 0.60 32.21 43.55
C ASP A 189 -0.75 32.89 43.72
N LYS A 190 -0.80 34.22 43.52
CA LYS A 190 -2.02 35.03 43.53
C LYS A 190 -2.94 34.81 44.74
N GLY A 191 -2.38 34.72 45.95
CA GLY A 191 -3.15 34.53 47.19
C GLY A 191 -3.71 33.11 47.40
N LYS A 192 -3.33 32.15 46.54
CA LYS A 192 -3.64 30.72 46.70
C LYS A 192 -2.37 29.96 47.07
N VAL A 193 -2.50 29.04 48.02
CA VAL A 193 -1.43 28.17 48.47
C VAL A 193 -1.61 26.81 47.82
N TYR A 194 -0.61 26.40 47.04
CA TYR A 194 -0.53 25.11 46.37
C TYR A 194 0.40 24.21 47.17
N ILE A 195 -0.14 23.10 47.68
CA ILE A 195 0.59 22.15 48.50
C ILE A 195 0.65 20.82 47.76
N GLU A 196 1.85 20.44 47.32
CA GLU A 196 2.11 19.16 46.66
C GLU A 196 2.67 18.14 47.65
N ILE A 197 2.01 16.99 47.80
CA ILE A 197 2.46 15.91 48.68
C ILE A 197 2.74 14.64 47.85
N VAL A 198 3.83 13.94 48.13
CA VAL A 198 4.12 12.65 47.46
C VAL A 198 3.13 11.56 47.90
N ASP A 199 2.49 10.88 46.96
CA ASP A 199 1.46 9.86 47.22
C ASP A 199 1.98 8.68 48.03
N SER A 200 3.24 8.28 47.85
CA SER A 200 3.86 7.14 48.56
C SER A 200 3.94 7.33 50.06
N VAL A 201 3.90 8.58 50.53
CA VAL A 201 3.83 8.91 51.96
C VAL A 201 2.39 8.95 52.44
N LEU A 202 1.48 9.44 51.60
CA LEU A 202 0.07 9.55 51.94
C LEU A 202 -0.64 8.20 51.97
N PHE A 203 -0.36 7.30 51.03
CA PHE A 203 -1.19 6.12 50.78
C PHE A 203 -0.39 4.80 50.81
N GLU A 204 -0.89 3.80 51.54
CA GLU A 204 -0.37 2.41 51.49
C GLU A 204 -0.76 1.75 50.16
N ASN A 205 -1.98 2.04 49.71
CA ASN A 205 -2.58 1.67 48.44
C ASN A 205 -3.57 2.77 48.05
N ASP A 206 -4.08 2.76 46.81
CA ASP A 206 -5.06 3.73 46.26
C ASP A 206 -6.37 3.91 47.08
N GLN A 207 -6.53 3.24 48.22
CA GLN A 207 -7.73 3.18 49.05
C GLN A 207 -7.49 3.46 50.54
N LYS A 208 -6.23 3.51 51.04
CA LYS A 208 -5.96 3.62 52.48
C LYS A 208 -4.77 4.53 52.79
N LEU A 209 -4.97 5.49 53.70
CA LEU A 209 -3.92 6.37 54.21
C LEU A 209 -2.91 5.58 55.06
N THR A 210 -1.63 5.92 54.93
CA THR A 210 -0.60 5.43 55.86
C THR A 210 -0.75 6.17 57.21
N PRO A 211 -0.35 5.57 58.35
CA PRO A 211 -0.30 6.26 59.64
C PRO A 211 0.55 7.55 59.61
N LYS A 212 1.60 7.58 58.77
CA LYS A 212 2.45 8.76 58.56
C LYS A 212 1.73 9.84 57.75
N GLY A 213 1.01 9.44 56.71
CA GLY A 213 0.19 10.33 55.89
C GLY A 213 -0.94 10.98 56.67
N GLU A 214 -1.60 10.23 57.56
CA GLU A 214 -2.62 10.77 58.46
C GLU A 214 -2.04 11.80 59.44
N ALA A 215 -0.86 11.51 60.03
CA ALA A 215 -0.17 12.45 60.92
C ALA A 215 0.25 13.74 60.19
N LEU A 216 0.77 13.62 58.95
CA LEU A 216 1.16 14.76 58.12
C LEU A 216 -0.04 15.65 57.80
N LEU A 217 -1.16 15.06 57.35
CA LEU A 217 -2.39 15.80 57.05
C LEU A 217 -2.99 16.42 58.31
N ALA A 218 -2.91 15.76 59.47
CA ALA A 218 -3.37 16.33 60.74
C ALA A 218 -2.53 17.54 61.17
N ASN A 219 -1.21 17.53 60.94
CA ASN A 219 -0.33 18.67 61.18
C ASN A 219 -0.61 19.81 60.21
N LEU A 220 -0.74 19.52 58.92
CA LEU A 220 -1.15 20.51 57.91
C LEU A 220 -2.48 21.15 58.29
N ARG A 221 -3.48 20.37 58.71
CA ARG A 221 -4.77 20.91 59.16
C ARG A 221 -4.65 21.91 60.31
N LYS A 222 -3.76 21.66 61.29
CA LYS A 222 -3.53 22.60 62.40
C LYS A 222 -2.95 23.92 61.89
N ILE A 223 -1.96 23.82 60.99
CA ILE A 223 -1.32 24.98 60.36
C ILE A 223 -2.34 25.77 59.54
N LEU A 224 -3.12 25.10 58.69
CA LEU A 224 -4.16 25.75 57.87
C LEU A 224 -5.21 26.47 58.74
N LYS A 225 -5.59 25.90 59.88
CA LYS A 225 -6.50 26.56 60.84
C LYS A 225 -5.88 27.78 61.52
N GLU A 226 -4.59 27.75 61.86
CA GLU A 226 -3.87 28.87 62.46
C GLU A 226 -3.86 30.10 61.52
N TYR A 227 -3.83 29.85 60.20
CA TYR A 227 -3.82 30.90 59.17
C TYR A 227 -5.18 31.17 58.50
N ASN A 228 -6.29 30.63 59.03
CA ASN A 228 -7.65 30.78 58.44
C ASN A 228 -7.75 30.35 56.96
N LEU A 229 -6.95 29.37 56.56
CA LEU A 229 -6.91 28.86 55.18
C LEU A 229 -7.86 27.66 55.02
N GLN A 230 -8.75 27.72 54.03
CA GLN A 230 -9.70 26.65 53.69
C GLN A 230 -9.33 25.88 52.43
N VAL A 231 -9.55 24.57 52.47
CA VAL A 231 -9.30 23.66 51.34
C VAL A 231 -10.42 23.80 50.31
N ASN A 232 -10.18 24.62 49.30
CA ASN A 232 -11.16 24.96 48.27
C ASN A 232 -11.33 23.87 47.22
N GLY A 233 -10.29 23.06 46.98
CA GLY A 233 -10.34 22.00 45.99
C GLY A 233 -8.98 21.39 45.76
N SER A 234 -8.96 20.28 45.04
CA SER A 234 -7.76 19.67 44.51
C SER A 234 -7.83 19.72 42.99
N GLU A 235 -6.84 20.36 42.37
CA GLU A 235 -6.68 20.28 40.92
C GLU A 235 -5.90 19.02 40.58
N GLY A 236 -6.65 17.98 40.24
CA GLY A 236 -6.15 16.78 39.56
C GLY A 236 -7.19 16.38 38.52
N GLN A 237 -6.79 16.34 37.24
CA GLN A 237 -7.65 15.95 36.11
C GLN A 237 -8.49 14.70 36.43
N ALA A 238 -9.81 14.87 36.48
CA ALA A 238 -10.76 13.79 36.66
C ALA A 238 -10.87 12.94 35.38
N GLU A 239 -10.10 11.85 35.30
CA GLU A 239 -10.35 10.79 34.31
C GLU A 239 -10.33 9.35 34.87
N ASN A 240 -10.19 9.13 36.19
CA ASN A 240 -10.27 7.78 36.75
C ASN A 240 -10.85 7.74 38.18
N GLY A 241 -11.81 6.85 38.43
CA GLY A 241 -12.52 6.70 39.71
C GLY A 241 -11.66 6.36 40.95
N SER A 242 -10.38 6.02 40.76
CA SER A 242 -9.40 5.83 41.85
C SER A 242 -8.96 7.16 42.49
N GLN A 243 -8.74 8.21 41.69
CA GLN A 243 -8.28 9.53 42.17
C GLN A 243 -9.33 10.23 43.04
N SER A 244 -10.63 10.05 42.73
CA SER A 244 -11.73 10.56 43.54
C SER A 244 -11.74 9.95 44.95
N ARG A 245 -11.41 8.66 45.09
CA ARG A 245 -11.36 7.97 46.39
C ARG A 245 -10.17 8.42 47.25
N LYS A 246 -8.97 8.56 46.65
CA LYS A 246 -7.79 9.16 47.33
C LYS A 246 -8.09 10.53 47.91
N MET A 247 -8.73 11.37 47.11
CA MET A 247 -9.04 12.74 47.52
C MET A 247 -10.13 12.80 48.60
N ASN A 248 -11.09 11.87 48.58
CA ASN A 248 -12.08 11.77 49.66
C ASN A 248 -11.42 11.46 51.01
N GLU A 249 -10.40 10.59 51.04
CA GLU A 249 -9.63 10.28 52.25
C GLU A 249 -8.83 11.50 52.75
N VAL A 250 -8.17 12.24 51.84
CA VAL A 250 -7.41 13.46 52.18
C VAL A 250 -8.34 14.56 52.69
N ASN A 251 -9.46 14.80 52.00
CA ASN A 251 -10.48 15.75 52.41
C ASN A 251 -11.14 15.33 53.72
N ARG A 252 -11.31 14.03 54.00
CA ARG A 252 -11.81 13.55 55.29
C ARG A 252 -10.90 14.03 56.42
N VAL A 253 -9.58 13.93 56.29
CA VAL A 253 -8.67 14.39 57.35
C VAL A 253 -8.65 15.92 57.45
N LEU A 254 -8.55 16.62 56.32
CA LEU A 254 -8.40 18.08 56.29
C LEU A 254 -9.68 18.86 56.60
N LYS A 255 -10.86 18.36 56.21
CA LYS A 255 -12.16 19.04 56.37
C LYS A 255 -12.98 18.57 57.58
N THR A 256 -12.60 17.50 58.28
CA THR A 256 -13.37 17.03 59.45
C THR A 256 -13.25 17.98 60.66
N SER A 257 -14.21 18.89 60.77
CA SER A 257 -14.76 19.29 62.05
C SER A 257 -15.49 18.06 62.63
N ARG A 258 -15.18 17.62 63.86
CA ARG A 258 -15.98 16.58 64.53
C ARG A 258 -17.41 17.12 64.71
N MET A 259 -18.32 16.77 63.80
CA MET A 259 -19.77 16.85 64.01
C MET A 259 -20.32 15.44 63.86
N LYS A 260 -20.63 14.81 65.00
CA LYS A 260 -21.45 13.60 65.06
C LYS A 260 -22.88 14.02 64.73
N HIS A 261 -23.48 13.49 63.67
CA HIS A 261 -24.93 13.24 63.53
C HIS A 261 -25.09 12.24 62.38
N LEU A 262 -25.32 10.95 62.69
CA LEU A 262 -26.61 10.26 62.74
C LEU A 262 -27.22 10.00 61.34
N LYS A 263 -27.65 8.74 61.17
CA LYS A 263 -28.27 8.10 59.99
C LYS A 263 -29.43 8.92 59.39
N ASP A 264 -29.67 8.79 58.09
CA ASP A 264 -30.86 8.12 57.51
C ASP A 264 -30.92 8.28 55.96
N GLU A 265 -31.91 7.64 55.37
CA GLU A 265 -32.00 7.00 54.06
C GLU A 265 -32.32 7.89 52.83
N GLN A 266 -31.79 7.48 51.65
CA GLN A 266 -32.43 7.40 50.31
C GLN A 266 -32.98 8.70 49.60
N PRO A 267 -33.44 8.68 48.31
CA PRO A 267 -32.61 8.86 47.09
C PRO A 267 -33.22 9.86 46.02
N ILE A 268 -32.57 9.94 44.83
CA ILE A 268 -33.08 10.48 43.53
C ILE A 268 -33.04 12.04 43.42
N SER A 269 -32.42 12.68 42.43
CA SER A 269 -32.82 12.70 41.02
C SER A 269 -31.77 13.32 40.08
N THR A 270 -31.66 12.72 38.91
CA THR A 270 -31.03 13.19 37.67
C THR A 270 -31.81 14.34 37.03
N ILE A 271 -31.13 15.42 36.63
CA ILE A 271 -31.54 16.27 35.48
C ILE A 271 -30.31 16.65 34.65
N SER A 272 -30.48 16.55 33.33
CA SER A 272 -29.52 16.67 32.24
C SER A 272 -29.31 18.10 31.69
N VAL A 273 -28.03 18.50 31.56
CA VAL A 273 -27.28 19.20 30.47
C VAL A 273 -27.89 20.50 29.82
N PRO A 274 -27.10 21.60 29.62
CA PRO A 274 -26.28 21.75 28.41
C PRO A 274 -24.80 22.16 28.62
N LYS A 275 -23.94 21.54 27.82
CA LYS A 275 -22.49 21.75 27.67
C LYS A 275 -22.23 23.07 26.91
N ASN A 276 -21.67 24.08 27.58
CA ASN A 276 -20.92 25.16 26.93
C ASN A 276 -19.52 25.17 27.55
N GLN A 277 -18.59 24.46 26.91
CA GLN A 277 -17.19 24.44 27.32
C GLN A 277 -16.43 25.55 26.59
N ALA A 278 -16.18 26.62 27.34
CA ALA A 278 -15.03 27.47 27.12
C ALA A 278 -13.77 26.61 27.16
N THR A 279 -12.92 26.76 26.15
CA THR A 279 -11.65 26.05 26.00
C THR A 279 -10.60 26.66 26.93
N PRO A 280 -9.93 25.90 27.82
CA PRO A 280 -8.67 26.32 28.39
C PRO A 280 -7.51 25.82 27.52
N LEU A 281 -6.51 26.68 27.43
CA LEU A 281 -5.34 26.61 26.57
C LEU A 281 -4.51 25.34 26.84
N SER A 282 -4.20 24.64 25.75
CA SER A 282 -3.36 23.44 25.73
C SER A 282 -1.88 23.80 25.90
N LEU A 283 -1.29 23.44 27.05
CA LEU A 283 0.14 23.18 27.15
C LEU A 283 0.39 21.74 26.69
N LYS A 284 0.83 21.62 25.43
CA LYS A 284 1.24 20.36 24.81
C LYS A 284 2.44 19.76 25.55
N ASN A 285 2.23 18.64 26.22
CA ASN A 285 2.96 17.38 26.03
C ASN A 285 2.70 16.49 27.24
N ARG A 286 1.89 15.43 27.09
CA ARG A 286 2.08 14.22 27.91
C ARG A 286 1.62 12.99 27.14
N LYS A 287 2.64 12.25 26.71
CA LYS A 287 2.61 10.86 26.29
C LYS A 287 1.88 10.04 27.35
N THR A 288 1.17 9.03 26.86
CA THR A 288 0.56 7.96 27.62
C THR A 288 1.54 7.27 28.58
N MET A 289 0.94 6.67 29.62
CA MET A 289 1.37 5.45 30.32
C MET A 289 1.88 5.59 31.76
N ASN A 290 1.27 4.72 32.58
CA ASN A 290 1.86 3.95 33.68
C ASN A 290 1.84 4.49 35.11
N LYS A 291 1.57 3.55 36.03
CA LYS A 291 1.76 3.59 37.48
C LYS A 291 3.13 4.20 37.79
N ASN A 292 3.16 5.47 38.19
CA ASN A 292 4.40 6.18 38.48
C ASN A 292 4.60 6.22 40.00
N PRO A 293 5.75 5.75 40.55
CA PRO A 293 6.10 5.91 41.97
C PRO A 293 6.26 7.36 42.43
N ASN A 294 6.15 8.33 41.51
CA ASN A 294 6.19 9.77 41.76
C ASN A 294 4.82 10.46 41.61
N SER A 295 3.70 9.75 41.81
CA SER A 295 2.41 10.44 41.86
C SER A 295 2.37 11.39 43.06
N LYS A 296 1.85 12.60 42.84
CA LYS A 296 1.70 13.64 43.86
C LYS A 296 0.23 14.02 44.00
N THR A 297 -0.18 14.30 45.22
CA THR A 297 -1.49 14.86 45.57
C THR A 297 -1.35 16.37 45.71
N LEU A 298 -2.07 17.13 44.88
CA LEU A 298 -2.13 18.58 44.95
C LEU A 298 -3.33 19.03 45.78
N ILE A 299 -3.08 19.91 46.74
CA ILE A 299 -4.08 20.50 47.63
C ILE A 299 -4.03 22.01 47.45
N VAL A 300 -5.16 22.61 47.07
CA VAL A 300 -5.28 24.06 46.87
C VAL A 300 -6.05 24.65 48.04
N VAL A 301 -5.45 25.66 48.65
CA VAL A 301 -5.98 26.33 49.85
C VAL A 301 -6.02 27.84 49.60
N SER A 302 -7.08 28.53 50.04
CA SER A 302 -7.11 30.00 50.09
C SER A 302 -7.70 30.49 51.40
N GLU A 303 -7.59 31.79 51.65
CA GLU A 303 -8.28 32.44 52.75
C GLU A 303 -9.80 32.28 52.64
N GLN A 304 -10.44 32.26 53.81
CA GLN A 304 -11.89 32.16 53.96
C GLN A 304 -12.53 33.51 53.69
N ASP A 305 -13.47 33.57 52.74
CA ASP A 305 -14.36 34.73 52.59
C ASP A 305 -15.15 34.90 53.90
N LYS A 306 -15.04 36.08 54.53
CA LYS A 306 -15.81 36.46 55.73
C LYS A 306 -17.27 36.74 55.39
#